data_AF-I2H3Z7-F1
#
_entry.id   AF-I2H3Z7-F1
#
_cell.length_a   1.000
_cell.length_b   1.000
_cell.length_c   1.000
_cell.angle_alpha   90.00
_cell.angle_beta   90.00
_cell.angle_gamma   90.00
#
_symmetry.space_group_name_H-M   'P 1'
#
loop_
_entity.id
_entity.type
_entity.pdbx_description
1 polymer ?
#
loop_
_entity_poly.entity_id
_entity_poly.type
_entity_poly.pdbx_seq_one_letter_code
_entity_poly.pdbx_strand_id
1 'polypeptide(L)'
;MGYEQLFREYSQSTPISPSYKLESQPTYAIIACILAVLFISLGLTISSSKSNFAVKLILYTTVSALGSLFCGLSAVFASNSFGVYV
;
A
#
# COMPACT_ATOMS: atom_id res chain seq x y z
N MET A 1 -13.35 -19.44 30.25
CA MET A 1 -14.45 -19.55 29.28
C MET A 1 -14.64 -21.03 28.95
N GLY A 2 -15.87 -21.54 29.05
CA GLY A 2 -16.17 -22.91 28.63
C GLY A 2 -16.30 -22.99 27.10
N TYR A 3 -16.01 -24.16 26.52
CA TYR A 3 -16.15 -24.40 25.08
C TYR A 3 -17.53 -23.99 24.54
N GLU A 4 -18.58 -24.29 25.31
CA GLU A 4 -19.96 -24.02 24.93
C GLU A 4 -20.29 -22.52 24.82
N GLN A 5 -19.69 -21.69 25.68
CA GLN A 5 -19.79 -20.23 25.56
C GLN A 5 -19.08 -19.73 24.30
N LEU A 6 -17.88 -20.24 24.02
CA LEU A 6 -17.09 -19.83 22.86
C LEU A 6 -17.74 -20.26 21.54
N PHE A 7 -18.32 -21.45 21.50
CA PHE A 7 -19.08 -21.95 20.35
C PHE A 7 -20.32 -21.09 20.10
N ARG A 8 -21.08 -20.77 21.14
CA ARG A 8 -22.25 -19.91 21.04
C ARG A 8 -21.89 -18.50 20.56
N GLU A 9 -20.80 -17.91 21.06
CA GLU A 9 -20.30 -16.61 20.60
C GLU A 9 -19.84 -16.66 19.14
N TYR A 10 -19.12 -17.71 18.75
CA TYR A 10 -18.69 -17.90 17.36
C TYR A 10 -19.88 -18.02 16.40
N SER A 11 -20.89 -18.84 16.74
CA SER A 11 -22.08 -19.04 15.89
C SER A 11 -22.95 -17.79 15.77
N GLN A 12 -22.87 -16.86 16.72
CA GLN A 12 -23.60 -15.59 16.69
C GLN A 12 -22.79 -14.46 16.06
N SER A 13 -21.50 -14.66 15.82
CA SER A 13 -20.61 -13.64 15.24
C SER A 13 -20.82 -13.48 13.74
N THR A 14 -20.70 -12.24 13.26
CA THR A 14 -20.71 -11.95 11.82
C THR A 14 -19.40 -12.43 11.17
N PRO A 15 -19.46 -13.11 10.01
CA PRO A 15 -18.27 -13.50 9.28
C PRO A 15 -17.40 -12.29 8.95
N ILE A 16 -16.08 -12.45 9.04
CA ILE A 16 -15.13 -11.42 8.63
C ILE A 16 -15.29 -11.19 7.13
N SER A 17 -15.73 -9.98 6.77
CA SER A 17 -15.75 -9.55 5.38
C SER A 17 -14.40 -8.91 5.06
N PRO A 18 -13.65 -9.40 4.06
CA PRO A 18 -12.35 -8.84 3.74
C PRO A 18 -12.50 -7.41 3.23
N SER A 19 -11.67 -6.50 3.75
CA SER A 19 -11.66 -5.09 3.31
C SER A 19 -11.34 -4.94 1.81
N TYR A 20 -10.57 -5.88 1.25
CA TYR A 20 -10.22 -5.94 -0.16
C TYR A 20 -10.34 -7.37 -0.69
N LYS A 21 -11.19 -7.58 -1.69
CA LYS A 21 -11.33 -8.88 -2.38
C LYS A 21 -10.04 -9.26 -3.08
N LEU A 22 -9.58 -10.49 -2.88
CA LEU A 22 -8.36 -11.04 -3.49
C LEU A 22 -8.34 -10.89 -5.01
N GLU A 23 -9.47 -11.12 -5.67
CA GLU A 23 -9.63 -11.02 -7.12
C GLU A 23 -9.28 -9.63 -7.68
N SER A 24 -9.46 -8.57 -6.89
CA SER A 24 -9.19 -7.18 -7.30
C SER A 24 -7.81 -6.68 -6.86
N GLN A 25 -7.11 -7.40 -5.97
CA GLN A 25 -5.79 -7.00 -5.48
C GLN A 25 -4.73 -6.88 -6.57
N PRO A 26 -4.69 -7.73 -7.63
CA PRO A 26 -3.75 -7.55 -8.73
C PRO A 26 -3.91 -6.19 -9.44
N THR A 27 -5.16 -5.77 -9.65
CA THR A 27 -5.45 -4.47 -10.26
C THR A 27 -4.98 -3.32 -9.38
N TYR A 28 -5.22 -3.41 -8.06
CA TYR A 28 -4.72 -2.40 -7.11
C TYR A 28 -3.20 -2.37 -7.04
N ALA A 29 -2.53 -3.53 -7.09
CA ALA A 29 -1.08 -3.61 -7.12
C ALA A 29 -0.51 -2.89 -8.35
N ILE A 30 -1.06 -3.14 -9.54
CA ILE A 30 -0.60 -2.50 -10.78
C ILE A 30 -0.79 -0.98 -10.71
N ILE A 31 -1.96 -0.50 -10.29
CA ILE A 31 -2.24 0.94 -10.18
C ILE A 31 -1.30 1.61 -9.17
N ALA A 32 -1.14 1.02 -7.99
CA ALA A 32 -0.23 1.54 -6.97
C ALA A 32 1.23 1.53 -7.47
N CYS A 33 1.65 0.51 -8.22
CA CYS A 33 2.97 0.43 -8.83
C CYS A 33 3.20 1.58 -9.82
N ILE A 34 2.25 1.83 -10.72
CA ILE A 34 2.34 2.93 -11.69
C ILE A 34 2.50 4.27 -10.97
N LEU A 35 1.69 4.51 -9.93
CA LEU A 35 1.79 5.73 -9.11
C LEU A 35 3.15 5.82 -8.40
N ALA A 36 3.63 4.73 -7.82
CA ALA A 36 4.93 4.68 -7.16
C ALA A 36 6.06 5.06 -8.13
N VAL A 37 6.08 4.45 -9.32
CA VAL A 37 7.08 4.75 -10.36
C VAL A 37 6.99 6.22 -10.78
N LEU A 38 5.79 6.77 -10.95
CA LEU A 38 5.59 8.17 -11.32
C LEU A 38 6.16 9.12 -10.26
N PHE A 39 5.82 8.92 -8.97
CA PHE A 39 6.31 9.77 -7.89
C PHE A 39 7.82 9.62 -7.68
N ILE A 40 8.37 8.40 -7.73
CA ILE A 40 9.81 8.18 -7.61
C ILE A 40 10.56 8.86 -8.77
N SER A 41 10.06 8.73 -9.99
CA SER A 41 10.65 9.39 -11.17
C SER A 41 10.59 10.91 -11.04
N LEU A 42 9.46 11.46 -10.58
CA LEU A 42 9.33 12.89 -10.30
C LEU A 42 10.31 13.36 -9.22
N GLY A 43 10.49 12.57 -8.17
CA GLY A 43 11.47 12.83 -7.11
C GLY A 43 12.91 12.91 -7.65
N LEU A 44 13.29 12.01 -8.57
CA LEU A 44 14.59 12.07 -9.23
C LEU A 44 14.77 13.35 -10.06
N THR A 45 13.74 13.77 -10.79
CA THR A 45 13.75 15.03 -11.56
C THR A 45 13.84 16.27 -10.66
N ILE A 46 13.16 16.27 -9.51
CA ILE A 46 13.26 17.35 -8.52
C ILE A 46 14.69 17.42 -7.96
N SER A 47 15.29 16.27 -7.64
CA SER A 47 16.65 16.18 -7.11
C SER A 47 17.69 16.73 -8.10
N SER A 48 17.52 16.48 -9.40
CA SER A 48 18.42 16.96 -10.46
C SER A 48 18.18 18.42 -10.90
N SER A 49 17.08 19.06 -10.45
CA SER A 49 16.75 20.43 -10.83
C SER A 49 17.75 21.47 -10.31
N LYS A 50 17.84 22.65 -10.94
CA LYS A 50 18.69 23.78 -10.48
C LYS A 50 18.04 24.63 -9.37
N SER A 51 17.02 24.10 -8.67
CA SER A 51 16.31 24.84 -7.62
C SER A 51 17.15 25.04 -6.35
N ASN A 52 16.77 26.03 -5.55
CA ASN A 52 17.35 26.28 -4.23
C ASN A 52 17.27 25.03 -3.35
N PHE A 53 18.33 24.78 -2.56
CA PHE A 53 18.46 23.57 -1.75
C PHE A 53 17.25 23.33 -0.83
N ALA A 54 16.79 24.35 -0.10
CA ALA A 54 15.66 24.21 0.83
C ALA A 54 14.35 23.82 0.12
N VAL A 55 14.06 24.46 -1.02
CA VAL A 55 12.86 24.16 -1.82
C VAL A 55 12.95 22.76 -2.41
N LYS A 56 14.12 22.39 -2.94
CA LYS A 56 14.41 21.06 -3.47
C LYS A 56 14.22 20.00 -2.40
N LEU A 57 14.76 20.21 -1.20
CA LEU A 57 14.65 19.25 -0.10
C LEU A 57 13.19 19.02 0.28
N ILE A 58 12.41 20.08 0.50
CA ILE A 58 11.00 19.98 0.88
C ILE A 58 10.20 19.24 -0.20
N LEU A 59 10.36 19.62 -1.47
CA LEU A 59 9.64 18.98 -2.58
C LEU A 59 10.07 17.53 -2.80
N TYR A 60 11.37 17.25 -2.69
CA TYR A 60 11.88 15.89 -2.82
C TYR A 60 11.32 15.02 -1.70
N THR A 61 11.39 15.46 -0.45
CA THR A 61 10.90 14.69 0.69
C THR A 61 9.40 14.41 0.60
N THR A 62 8.57 15.38 0.21
CA THR A 62 7.12 15.16 0.07
C THR A 62 6.79 14.19 -1.06
N VAL A 63 7.44 14.34 -2.22
CA VAL A 63 7.24 13.45 -3.37
C VAL A 63 7.77 12.04 -3.08
N SER A 64 8.92 11.91 -2.43
CA SER A 64 9.48 10.62 -2.01
C SER A 64 8.62 9.93 -0.95
N ALA A 65 8.02 10.67 -0.01
CA ALA A 65 7.09 10.10 0.96
C ALA A 65 5.87 9.48 0.27
N LEU A 66 5.28 10.19 -0.71
CA LEU A 66 4.18 9.68 -1.52
C LEU A 66 4.60 8.46 -2.35
N GLY A 67 5.75 8.53 -3.02
CA GLY A 67 6.29 7.41 -3.79
C GLY A 67 6.54 6.17 -2.94
N SER A 68 7.09 6.35 -1.74
CA SER A 68 7.32 5.25 -0.77
C SER A 68 6.02 4.63 -0.29
N LEU A 69 4.99 5.43 0.00
CA LEU A 69 3.67 4.94 0.39
C LEU A 69 3.05 4.04 -0.69
N PHE A 70 3.02 4.52 -1.95
CA PHE A 70 2.48 3.74 -3.06
C PHE A 70 3.32 2.50 -3.37
N CYS A 71 4.63 2.58 -3.21
CA CYS A 71 5.52 1.43 -3.36
C CYS A 71 5.22 0.34 -2.33
N GLY A 72 5.03 0.72 -1.06
CA GLY A 72 4.64 -0.20 0.01
C GLY A 72 3.27 -0.86 -0.25
N LEU A 73 2.27 -0.07 -0.64
CA LEU A 73 0.94 -0.60 -0.97
C LEU A 73 0.98 -1.57 -2.16
N SER A 74 1.74 -1.20 -3.21
CA SER A 74 1.95 -2.07 -4.37
C SER A 74 2.59 -3.40 -3.95
N ALA A 75 3.62 -3.36 -3.11
CA ALA A 75 4.31 -4.56 -2.63
C ALA A 75 3.38 -5.48 -1.83
N VAL A 76 2.52 -4.94 -0.94
CA VAL A 76 1.56 -5.73 -0.16
C VAL A 76 0.53 -6.40 -1.09
N PHE A 77 -0.12 -5.63 -1.97
CA PHE A 77 -1.12 -6.19 -2.88
C PHE A 77 -0.50 -7.17 -3.88
N ALA A 78 0.72 -6.92 -4.36
CA ALA A 78 1.45 -7.84 -5.23
C ALA A 78 1.79 -9.15 -4.49
N SER A 79 2.31 -9.07 -3.26
CA SER A 79 2.64 -10.25 -2.44
C SER A 79 1.44 -11.17 -2.24
N ASN A 80 0.28 -10.59 -1.91
CA ASN A 80 -0.97 -11.33 -1.79
C ASN A 80 -1.47 -11.89 -3.12
N SER A 81 -1.26 -11.17 -4.23
CA SER A 81 -1.62 -11.62 -5.57
C SER A 81 -0.77 -12.79 -6.07
N PHE A 82 0.49 -12.88 -5.62
CA PHE A 82 1.37 -14.02 -5.88
C PHE A 82 1.15 -15.20 -4.92
N GLY A 83 0.20 -15.09 -3.98
CA GLY A 83 -0.16 -16.16 -3.07
C GLY A 83 0.83 -16.39 -1.93
N VAL A 84 1.75 -15.45 -1.68
CA VAL A 84 2.69 -15.52 -0.55
C VAL A 84 1.97 -15.17 0.76
N TYR A 85 0.91 -14.34 0.66
CA TYR A 85 0.05 -13.84 1.74
C TYR A 85 0.82 -13.24 2.93
N VAL A 86 0.64 -11.95 3.17
CA VAL A 86 1.11 -11.27 4.39
C VAL A 86 -0.03 -11.14 5.39
#